data_AF-A0A182D2L2-F1
#
_entry.id   AF-A0A182D2L2-F1
#
_cell.length_a   1.000
_cell.length_b   1.000
_cell.length_c   1.000
_cell.angle_alpha   90.00
_cell.angle_beta   90.00
_cell.angle_gamma   90.00
#
_symmetry.space_group_name_H-M   'P 1'
#
loop_
_entity.id
_entity.type
_entity.pdbx_description
1 polymer ?
#
loop_
_entity_poly.entity_id
_entity_poly.type
_entity_poly.pdbx_seq_one_letter_code
_entity_poly.pdbx_strand_id
1 'polypeptide(L)'
;MAGLVLTAEDRSYFLKLMRRQINSAVHRRVNVLLLLDDGWTPAQIAAALYLNESTVLEHRALYAERGRAGVEALAYVGRCSPLDAAQQAKLSAWIADEVPQTAKEACAFVRTSFAVDYTPHAMAKLLLRLGFVYKKPKCVPAKADALVQQAFLDATLKPLMDAAGPEAPLYFVDAEPPRVCRRLQLLRRWSHEQADEQQVFS
;
A
#
# COMPACT_ATOMS: atom_id res chain seq x y z
N MET A 1 44.01 13.64 12.91
CA MET A 1 43.89 13.37 14.35
C MET A 1 42.46 12.93 14.59
N ALA A 2 42.21 11.63 14.62
CA ALA A 2 40.89 11.04 14.82
C ALA A 2 40.93 10.22 16.12
N GLY A 3 39.86 10.22 16.91
CA GLY A 3 39.76 9.45 18.16
C GLY A 3 39.64 10.26 19.45
N LEU A 4 39.22 11.53 19.40
CA LEU A 4 38.96 12.34 20.60
C LEU A 4 37.56 12.11 21.18
N VAL A 5 36.60 11.75 20.32
CA VAL A 5 35.18 11.64 20.70
C VAL A 5 34.56 10.34 20.23
N LEU A 6 34.98 9.81 19.07
CA LEU A 6 34.46 8.58 18.50
C LEU A 6 35.46 7.43 18.61
N THR A 7 34.97 6.21 18.76
CA THR A 7 35.81 5.02 18.56
C THR A 7 36.14 4.88 17.06
N ALA A 8 37.26 4.22 16.74
CA ALA A 8 37.67 3.99 15.35
C ALA A 8 36.60 3.22 14.54
N GLU A 9 35.92 2.27 15.20
CA GLU A 9 34.84 1.51 14.58
C GLU A 9 33.62 2.39 14.28
N ASP A 10 33.18 3.20 15.25
CA ASP A 10 32.03 4.09 15.11
C ASP A 10 32.27 5.14 14.02
N ARG A 11 33.46 5.72 13.99
CA ARG A 11 33.87 6.66 12.96
C ARG A 11 33.81 6.03 11.56
N SER A 12 34.36 4.82 11.40
CA SER A 12 34.34 4.11 10.11
C SER A 12 32.91 3.80 9.66
N TYR A 13 32.03 3.47 10.60
CA TYR A 13 30.63 3.17 10.36
C TYR A 13 29.87 4.43 9.94
N PHE A 14 30.04 5.55 10.66
CA PHE A 14 29.41 6.82 10.35
C PHE A 14 29.84 7.36 8.98
N LEU A 15 31.12 7.23 8.61
CA LEU A 15 31.59 7.60 7.26
C LEU A 15 30.93 6.78 6.15
N LYS A 16 30.65 5.50 6.39
CA LYS A 16 29.88 4.66 5.45
C LYS A 16 28.40 5.07 5.43
N LEU A 17 27.82 5.37 6.59
CA LEU A 17 26.42 5.78 6.74
C LEU A 17 26.14 7.10 5.98
N MET A 18 27.07 8.05 6.04
CA MET A 18 26.97 9.36 5.38
C MET A 18 26.95 9.30 3.85
N ARG A 19 27.36 8.17 3.24
CA ARG A 19 27.27 7.97 1.78
C ARG A 19 25.90 7.50 1.32
N ARG A 20 25.00 7.16 2.25
CA ARG A 20 23.64 6.69 1.96
C ARG A 20 22.64 7.83 2.07
N GLN A 21 21.49 7.69 1.41
CA GLN A 21 20.36 8.58 1.65
C GLN A 21 19.72 8.22 2.99
N ILE A 22 19.90 9.08 3.99
CA ILE A 22 19.38 8.92 5.36
C ILE A 22 18.53 10.12 5.78
N ASN A 23 17.80 9.98 6.89
CA ASN A 23 17.03 11.10 7.46
C ASN A 23 17.96 12.28 7.79
N SER A 24 17.52 13.49 7.47
CA SER A 24 18.30 14.72 7.63
C SER A 24 18.72 15.00 9.08
N ALA A 25 17.90 14.60 10.07
CA ALA A 25 18.25 14.75 11.48
C ALA A 25 19.41 13.84 11.88
N VAL A 26 19.39 12.58 11.44
CA VAL A 26 20.49 11.62 11.69
C VAL A 26 21.76 12.11 11.00
N HIS A 27 21.66 12.55 9.75
CA HIS A 27 22.78 13.10 8.99
C HIS A 27 23.45 14.29 9.69
N ARG A 28 22.66 15.22 10.25
CA ARG A 28 23.18 16.37 11.01
C ARG A 28 23.90 15.94 12.29
N ARG A 29 23.34 15.01 13.06
CA ARG A 29 23.97 14.46 14.27
C ARG A 29 25.31 13.81 13.94
N VAL A 30 25.35 13.00 12.88
CA VAL A 30 26.57 12.32 12.45
C VAL A 30 27.64 13.31 11.99
N ASN A 31 27.27 14.35 11.23
CA ASN A 31 28.19 15.43 10.86
C ASN A 31 28.82 16.12 12.07
N VAL A 32 28.01 16.45 13.09
CA VAL A 32 28.51 17.05 14.33
C VAL A 32 29.54 16.13 14.99
N LEU A 33 29.26 14.84 15.11
CA LEU A 33 30.17 13.89 15.76
C LEU A 33 31.48 13.69 14.99
N LEU A 34 31.42 13.64 13.66
CA LEU A 34 32.63 13.52 12.83
C LEU A 34 33.52 14.76 12.93
N LEU A 35 32.93 15.97 12.91
CA LEU A 35 33.67 17.23 13.05
C LEU A 35 34.25 17.39 14.45
N LEU A 36 33.52 16.98 15.50
CA LEU A 36 34.06 16.94 16.86
C LEU A 36 35.26 15.99 16.97
N ASP A 37 35.19 14.84 16.32
CA ASP A 37 36.31 13.88 16.30
C ASP A 37 37.50 14.37 15.45
N ASP A 38 37.25 15.24 14.46
CA ASP A 38 38.28 15.97 13.70
C ASP A 38 38.92 17.12 14.50
N GLY A 39 38.43 17.39 15.72
CA GLY A 39 38.97 18.39 16.64
C GLY A 39 38.39 19.80 16.47
N TRP A 40 37.27 19.95 15.77
CA TRP A 40 36.59 21.24 15.64
C TRP A 40 35.96 21.66 16.96
N THR A 41 35.99 22.96 17.26
CA THR A 41 35.33 23.48 18.47
C THR A 41 33.80 23.53 18.26
N PRO A 42 33.00 23.41 19.34
CA PRO A 42 31.54 23.51 19.22
C PRO A 42 31.05 24.78 18.52
N ALA A 43 31.71 25.92 18.75
CA ALA A 43 31.42 27.19 18.08
C ALA A 43 31.65 27.14 16.56
N GLN A 44 32.74 26.51 16.11
CA GLN A 44 33.03 26.35 14.68
C GLN A 44 32.00 25.44 14.00
N ILE A 45 31.60 24.36 14.67
CA ILE A 45 30.60 23.42 14.15
C ILE A 45 29.22 24.08 14.08
N ALA A 46 28.85 24.80 15.13
CA ALA A 46 27.60 25.57 15.20
C ALA A 46 27.51 26.56 14.03
N ALA A 47 28.58 27.32 13.76
CA ALA A 47 28.65 28.23 12.63
C ALA A 47 28.58 27.51 11.27
N ALA A 48 29.32 26.41 11.09
CA ALA A 48 29.39 25.70 9.81
C ALA A 48 28.09 24.96 9.44
N LEU A 49 27.38 24.43 10.45
CA LEU A 49 26.14 23.66 10.26
C LEU A 49 24.88 24.49 10.51
N TYR A 50 25.02 25.78 10.83
CA TYR A 50 23.93 26.69 11.21
C TYR A 50 23.08 26.12 12.36
N LEU A 51 23.76 25.67 13.42
CA LEU A 51 23.16 25.13 14.65
C LEU A 51 23.49 26.04 15.84
N ASN A 52 22.79 25.84 16.94
CA ASN A 52 23.18 26.41 18.24
C ASN A 52 24.29 25.55 18.85
N GLU A 53 25.21 26.18 19.59
CA GLU A 53 26.27 25.45 20.31
C GLU A 53 25.72 24.44 21.31
N SER A 54 24.59 24.74 21.97
CA SER A 54 23.90 23.80 22.86
C SER A 54 23.48 22.52 22.13
N THR A 55 22.99 22.62 20.89
CA THR A 55 22.58 21.47 20.07
C THR A 55 23.78 20.59 19.70
N VAL A 56 24.96 21.19 19.49
CA VAL A 56 26.21 20.44 19.26
C VAL A 56 26.58 19.62 20.50
N LEU A 57 26.47 20.22 21.69
CA LEU A 57 26.72 19.53 22.96
C LEU A 57 25.70 18.43 23.23
N GLU A 58 24.41 18.66 22.94
CA GLU A 58 23.36 17.66 23.06
C GLU A 58 23.63 16.44 22.16
N HIS A 59 24.11 16.65 20.93
CA HIS A 59 24.45 15.54 20.03
C HIS A 59 25.63 14.71 20.55
N ARG A 60 26.63 15.38 21.15
CA ARG A 60 27.74 14.70 21.83
C ARG A 60 27.25 13.89 23.03
N ALA A 61 26.38 14.47 23.86
CA ALA A 61 25.79 13.79 25.02
C ALA A 61 24.94 12.58 24.60
N LEU A 62 24.12 12.73 23.56
CA LEU A 62 23.31 11.65 23.00
C LEU A 62 24.15 10.45 22.58
N TYR A 63 25.29 10.69 21.93
CA TYR A 63 26.22 9.64 21.56
C TYR A 63 26.88 9.00 22.79
N ALA A 64 27.30 9.79 23.78
CA ALA A 64 27.90 9.27 25.01
C ALA A 64 26.95 8.38 25.81
N GLU A 65 25.66 8.72 25.85
CA GLU A 65 24.65 7.97 26.61
C GLU A 65 24.12 6.74 25.88
N ARG A 66 23.86 6.84 24.57
CA ARG A 66 23.09 5.85 23.81
C ARG A 66 23.85 5.24 22.62
N GLY A 67 25.11 5.65 22.41
CA GLY A 67 25.97 5.17 21.35
C GLY A 67 25.37 5.36 19.94
N ARG A 68 25.79 4.51 19.00
CA ARG A 68 25.35 4.54 17.60
C ARG A 68 23.82 4.45 17.46
N ALA A 69 23.20 3.54 18.22
CA ALA A 69 21.76 3.31 18.18
C ALA A 69 20.97 4.58 18.56
N GLY A 70 21.44 5.34 19.55
CA GLY A 70 20.80 6.61 19.93
C GLY A 70 20.92 7.71 18.89
N VAL A 71 22.04 7.79 18.19
CA VAL A 71 22.26 8.77 17.11
C VAL A 71 21.30 8.53 15.95
N GLU A 72 21.12 7.26 15.58
CA GLU A 72 20.21 6.82 14.52
C GLU A 72 18.74 6.81 14.94
N ALA A 73 18.46 6.72 16.25
CA ALA A 73 17.10 6.69 16.75
C ALA A 73 16.34 7.97 16.38
N LEU A 74 15.25 7.78 15.64
CA LEU A 74 14.27 8.80 15.37
C LEU A 74 13.11 8.60 16.34
N ALA A 75 12.82 9.61 17.17
CA ALA A 75 11.71 9.61 18.11
C ALA A 75 10.34 9.80 17.42
N TYR A 76 10.22 9.45 16.13
CA TYR A 76 8.94 9.43 15.42
C TYR A 76 8.16 8.19 15.86
N VAL A 77 7.57 8.28 17.05
CA VAL A 77 6.52 7.34 17.46
C VAL A 77 5.30 7.74 16.64
N GLY A 78 4.94 6.92 15.66
CA GLY A 78 3.69 7.10 14.92
C GLY A 78 2.52 7.20 15.91
N ARG A 79 1.47 7.96 15.58
CA ARG A 79 0.27 8.02 16.42
C ARG A 79 -0.24 6.60 16.66
N CYS A 80 -0.39 6.21 17.92
CA CYS A 80 -1.07 4.97 18.26
C CYS A 80 -2.49 4.99 17.65
N SER A 81 -2.93 3.84 17.13
CA SER A 81 -4.31 3.69 16.68
C SER A 81 -5.24 3.97 17.87
N PRO A 82 -6.31 4.77 17.69
CA PRO A 82 -7.34 4.93 18.71
C PRO A 82 -7.96 3.61 19.18
N LEU A 83 -8.03 2.61 18.30
CA LEU A 83 -8.50 1.27 18.65
C LEU A 83 -7.34 0.39 19.13
N ASP A 84 -7.58 -0.31 20.23
CA ASP A 84 -6.68 -1.35 20.73
C ASP A 84 -6.75 -2.63 19.85
N ALA A 85 -5.89 -3.60 20.16
CA ALA A 85 -5.81 -4.85 19.38
C ALA A 85 -7.08 -5.71 19.47
N ALA A 86 -7.77 -5.71 20.61
CA ALA A 86 -8.99 -6.49 20.81
C ALA A 86 -10.18 -5.87 20.05
N GLN A 87 -10.29 -4.55 20.07
CA GLN A 87 -11.27 -3.79 19.31
C GLN A 87 -11.04 -3.93 17.81
N GLN A 88 -9.79 -3.93 17.35
CA GLN A 88 -9.44 -4.19 15.95
C GLN A 88 -9.83 -5.62 15.52
N ALA A 89 -9.63 -6.62 16.38
CA ALA A 89 -10.06 -7.99 16.10
C ALA A 89 -11.60 -8.09 16.00
N LYS A 90 -12.33 -7.44 16.91
CA LYS A 90 -13.80 -7.41 16.89
C LYS A 90 -14.35 -6.67 15.66
N LEU A 91 -13.72 -5.56 15.27
CA LEU A 91 -14.03 -4.87 14.01
C LEU A 91 -13.81 -5.79 12.81
N SER A 92 -12.69 -6.52 12.78
CA SER A 92 -12.37 -7.43 11.68
C SER A 92 -13.37 -8.57 11.57
N ALA A 93 -13.79 -9.15 12.69
CA ALA A 93 -14.83 -10.18 12.73
C ALA A 93 -16.18 -9.67 12.20
N TRP A 94 -16.60 -8.48 12.65
CA TRP A 94 -17.85 -7.86 12.20
C TRP A 94 -17.84 -7.55 10.69
N ILE A 95 -16.72 -7.05 10.14
CA ILE A 95 -16.59 -6.77 8.71
C ILE A 95 -16.64 -8.06 7.88
N ALA A 96 -16.06 -9.15 8.38
CA ALA A 96 -16.06 -10.44 7.69
C ALA A 96 -17.48 -11.04 7.59
N ASP A 97 -18.33 -10.78 8.59
CA ASP A 97 -19.70 -11.29 8.68
C ASP A 97 -20.69 -10.42 7.88
N GLU A 98 -20.74 -9.12 8.18
CA GLU A 98 -21.74 -8.20 7.61
C GLU A 98 -21.36 -7.65 6.22
N VAL A 99 -20.07 -7.66 5.87
CA VAL A 99 -19.53 -7.15 4.58
C VAL A 99 -20.04 -5.73 4.24
N PRO A 100 -19.68 -4.71 5.05
CA PRO A 100 -20.15 -3.35 4.84
C PRO A 100 -19.74 -2.82 3.45
N GLN A 101 -20.65 -2.10 2.82
CA GLN A 101 -20.45 -1.54 1.48
C GLN A 101 -19.58 -0.28 1.53
N THR A 102 -19.59 0.42 2.67
CA THR A 102 -18.90 1.70 2.83
C THR A 102 -18.08 1.78 4.10
N ALA A 103 -16.98 2.54 4.07
CA ALA A 103 -16.20 2.84 5.28
C ALA A 103 -17.02 3.65 6.32
N LYS A 104 -18.13 4.28 5.91
CA LYS A 104 -19.03 5.00 6.82
C LYS A 104 -19.80 4.04 7.73
N GLU A 105 -20.23 2.90 7.21
CA GLU A 105 -20.86 1.85 8.02
C GLU A 105 -19.89 1.31 9.07
N ALA A 106 -18.63 1.06 8.68
CA ALA A 106 -17.59 0.67 9.63
C ALA A 106 -17.32 1.76 10.69
N CYS A 107 -17.31 3.04 10.30
CA CYS A 107 -17.24 4.15 11.27
C CYS A 107 -18.43 4.15 12.24
N ALA A 108 -19.65 3.91 11.75
CA ALA A 108 -20.85 3.88 12.58
C ALA A 108 -20.80 2.72 13.58
N PHE A 109 -20.38 1.53 13.14
CA PHE A 109 -20.19 0.38 14.01
C PHE A 109 -19.16 0.66 15.11
N VAL A 110 -18.02 1.26 14.76
CA VAL A 110 -16.96 1.60 15.72
C VAL A 110 -17.43 2.65 16.72
N ARG A 111 -18.18 3.66 16.27
CA ARG A 111 -18.77 4.66 17.16
C ARG A 111 -19.75 4.03 18.15
N THR A 112 -20.66 3.18 17.68
CA THR A 112 -21.66 2.53 18.54
C THR A 112 -21.04 1.50 19.48
N SER A 113 -20.04 0.74 19.03
CA SER A 113 -19.47 -0.37 19.80
C SER A 113 -18.36 0.05 20.76
N PHE A 114 -17.61 1.10 20.43
CA PHE A 114 -16.38 1.47 21.14
C PHE A 114 -16.33 2.95 21.58
N ALA A 115 -17.33 3.77 21.21
CA ALA A 115 -17.36 5.21 21.46
C ALA A 115 -16.13 5.96 20.89
N VAL A 116 -15.55 5.46 19.80
CA VAL A 116 -14.40 6.07 19.11
C VAL A 116 -14.84 6.66 17.78
N ASP A 117 -14.43 7.89 17.51
CA ASP A 117 -14.72 8.58 16.25
C ASP A 117 -13.61 8.39 15.21
N TYR A 118 -14.01 7.94 14.02
CA TYR A 118 -13.15 7.85 12.85
C TYR A 118 -13.74 8.65 11.69
N THR A 119 -12.87 9.32 10.93
CA THR A 119 -13.23 9.79 9.60
C THR A 119 -13.26 8.60 8.63
N PRO A 120 -14.11 8.60 7.58
CA PRO A 120 -14.15 7.50 6.61
C PRO A 120 -12.80 7.20 5.96
N HIS A 121 -11.97 8.23 5.74
CA HIS A 121 -10.61 8.07 5.22
C HIS A 121 -9.66 7.38 6.21
N ALA A 122 -9.71 7.76 7.49
CA ALA A 122 -8.93 7.10 8.53
C ALA A 122 -9.35 5.65 8.71
N MET A 123 -10.67 5.38 8.64
CA MET A 123 -11.21 4.02 8.65
C MET A 123 -10.71 3.20 7.47
N ALA A 124 -10.79 3.71 6.24
CA ALA A 124 -10.27 3.00 5.07
C ALA A 124 -8.77 2.66 5.20
N LYS A 125 -7.96 3.59 5.74
CA LYS A 125 -6.54 3.33 6.05
C LYS A 125 -6.33 2.27 7.12
N LEU A 126 -7.18 2.25 8.15
CA LEU A 126 -7.16 1.22 9.19
C LEU A 126 -7.49 -0.14 8.60
N LEU A 127 -8.56 -0.25 7.80
CA LEU A 127 -8.98 -1.49 7.16
C LEU A 127 -7.89 -2.07 6.24
N LEU A 128 -7.24 -1.21 5.45
CA LEU A 128 -6.10 -1.62 4.64
C LEU A 128 -4.94 -2.18 5.49
N ARG A 129 -4.68 -1.58 6.65
CA ARG A 129 -3.65 -2.06 7.59
C ARG A 129 -4.02 -3.39 8.23
N LEU A 130 -5.31 -3.62 8.46
CA LEU A 130 -5.86 -4.90 8.95
C LEU A 130 -5.90 -5.99 7.86
N GLY A 131 -5.50 -5.68 6.63
CA GLY A 131 -5.42 -6.65 5.53
C GLY A 131 -6.68 -6.72 4.67
N PHE A 132 -7.69 -5.86 4.90
CA PHE A 132 -8.87 -5.83 4.06
C PHE A 132 -8.59 -5.14 2.72
N VAL A 133 -9.15 -5.71 1.65
CA VAL A 133 -9.09 -5.16 0.30
C VAL A 133 -10.50 -4.82 -0.16
N TYR A 134 -10.67 -3.64 -0.74
CA TYR A 134 -11.94 -3.24 -1.32
C TYR A 134 -12.30 -4.13 -2.52
N LYS A 135 -13.46 -4.80 -2.44
CA LYS A 135 -14.00 -5.58 -3.55
C LYS A 135 -14.69 -4.64 -4.53
N LYS A 136 -14.11 -4.46 -5.72
CA LYS A 136 -14.79 -3.75 -6.80
C LYS A 136 -16.06 -4.51 -7.19
N PRO A 137 -17.24 -3.85 -7.24
CA PRO A 137 -18.44 -4.47 -7.78
C PRO A 137 -18.15 -4.97 -9.20
N LYS A 138 -18.47 -6.23 -9.46
CA LYS A 138 -18.44 -6.76 -10.82
C LYS A 138 -19.76 -6.39 -11.49
N CYS A 139 -19.71 -5.89 -12.72
CA CYS A 139 -20.92 -5.73 -13.52
C CYS A 139 -21.53 -7.11 -13.74
N VAL A 140 -22.76 -7.30 -13.25
CA VAL A 140 -23.57 -8.45 -13.62
C VAL A 140 -24.28 -8.07 -14.92
N PRO A 141 -24.06 -8.80 -16.03
CA PRO A 141 -24.73 -8.52 -17.29
C PRO A 141 -26.23 -8.81 -17.13
N ALA A 142 -27.01 -7.74 -16.97
CA ALA A 142 -28.46 -7.71 -16.71
C ALA A 142 -28.92 -8.40 -15.40
N LYS A 143 -29.90 -7.77 -14.72
CA LYS A 143 -30.70 -8.47 -13.71
C LYS A 143 -31.65 -9.40 -14.45
N ALA A 144 -31.21 -10.63 -14.71
CA ALA A 144 -32.06 -11.64 -15.31
C ALA A 144 -33.16 -12.05 -14.32
N ASP A 145 -34.39 -12.21 -14.82
CA ASP A 145 -35.50 -12.76 -14.04
C ASP A 145 -35.32 -14.28 -13.95
N ALA A 146 -35.18 -14.79 -12.73
CA ALA A 146 -34.95 -16.20 -12.47
C ALA A 146 -36.08 -17.09 -12.98
N LEU A 147 -37.34 -16.62 -12.91
CA LEU A 147 -38.49 -17.39 -13.39
C LEU A 147 -38.50 -17.47 -14.92
N VAL A 148 -38.17 -16.37 -15.59
CA VAL A 148 -38.09 -16.33 -17.06
C VAL A 148 -36.91 -17.17 -17.57
N GLN A 149 -35.77 -17.13 -16.90
CA GLN A 149 -34.64 -17.99 -17.23
C GLN A 149 -34.98 -19.46 -17.04
N GLN A 150 -35.59 -19.83 -15.90
CA GLN A 150 -35.94 -21.22 -15.63
C GLN A 150 -36.97 -21.75 -16.64
N ALA A 151 -37.99 -20.95 -16.96
CA ALA A 151 -38.97 -21.30 -18.00
C ALA A 151 -38.32 -21.49 -19.38
N PHE A 152 -37.36 -20.65 -19.76
CA PHE A 152 -36.62 -20.81 -21.01
C PHE A 152 -35.74 -22.07 -21.02
N LEU A 153 -35.07 -22.36 -19.91
CA LEU A 153 -34.25 -23.57 -19.76
C LEU A 153 -35.10 -24.83 -19.94
N ASP A 154 -36.23 -24.91 -19.24
CA ASP A 154 -37.08 -26.11 -19.23
C ASP A 154 -37.92 -26.27 -20.49
N ALA A 155 -38.48 -25.18 -21.03
CA ALA A 155 -39.40 -25.24 -22.16
C ALA A 155 -38.70 -25.23 -23.53
N THR A 156 -37.53 -24.60 -23.62
CA THR A 156 -36.87 -24.34 -24.91
C THR A 156 -35.51 -25.00 -24.99
N LEU A 157 -34.59 -24.66 -24.08
CA LEU A 157 -33.19 -25.07 -24.21
C LEU A 157 -33.01 -26.57 -24.04
N LYS A 158 -33.58 -27.15 -22.97
CA LYS A 158 -33.38 -28.56 -22.61
C LYS A 158 -33.95 -29.52 -23.66
N PRO A 159 -35.19 -29.34 -24.18
CA PRO A 159 -35.68 -30.16 -25.29
C PRO A 159 -34.84 -30.04 -26.57
N LEU A 160 -34.33 -28.84 -26.88
CA LEU A 160 -33.46 -28.63 -28.05
C LEU A 160 -32.09 -29.29 -27.87
N MET A 161 -31.54 -29.28 -26.66
CA MET A 161 -30.29 -29.99 -26.34
C MET A 161 -30.47 -31.51 -26.39
N ASP A 162 -31.59 -32.04 -25.88
CA ASP A 162 -31.87 -33.48 -25.87
C ASP A 162 -32.15 -34.01 -27.30
N ALA A 163 -32.71 -33.18 -28.18
CA ALA A 163 -32.97 -33.52 -29.57
C ALA A 163 -31.76 -33.30 -30.50
N ALA A 164 -30.70 -32.64 -30.02
CA ALA A 164 -29.52 -32.35 -30.82
C ALA A 164 -28.68 -33.62 -31.05
N GLY A 165 -28.20 -33.81 -32.27
CA GLY A 165 -27.39 -34.96 -32.66
C GLY A 165 -26.46 -34.65 -33.82
N PRO A 166 -25.67 -35.64 -34.31
CA PRO A 166 -24.67 -35.42 -35.35
C PRO A 166 -25.25 -34.85 -36.66
N GLU A 167 -26.47 -35.28 -37.01
CA GLU A 167 -27.19 -34.85 -38.23
C GLU A 167 -28.00 -33.55 -38.03
N ALA A 168 -28.23 -33.15 -36.77
CA ALA A 168 -29.00 -31.95 -36.40
C ALA A 168 -28.35 -31.26 -35.19
N PRO A 169 -27.20 -30.60 -35.37
CA PRO A 169 -26.49 -29.92 -34.30
C PRO A 169 -27.21 -28.62 -33.88
N LEU A 170 -27.22 -28.34 -32.58
CA LEU A 170 -27.73 -27.11 -32.01
C LEU A 170 -26.64 -26.03 -32.05
N TYR A 171 -26.91 -24.92 -32.73
CA TYR A 171 -26.01 -23.77 -32.80
C TYR A 171 -26.52 -22.61 -31.96
N PHE A 172 -25.62 -22.00 -31.18
CA PHE A 172 -25.85 -20.72 -30.52
C PHE A 172 -25.17 -19.63 -31.34
N VAL A 173 -25.95 -18.65 -31.77
CA VAL A 173 -25.44 -17.51 -32.53
C VAL A 173 -25.61 -16.26 -31.67
N ASP A 174 -24.52 -15.53 -31.47
CA ASP A 174 -24.52 -14.20 -30.86
C ASP A 174 -23.82 -13.22 -31.81
N ALA A 175 -24.26 -11.98 -31.80
CA ALA A 175 -23.71 -10.92 -32.64
C ALA A 175 -23.10 -9.84 -31.75
N GLU A 176 -21.78 -9.85 -31.64
CA GLU A 176 -21.06 -8.77 -30.97
C GLU A 176 -20.76 -7.65 -31.99
N PRO A 177 -21.18 -6.39 -31.73
CA PRO A 177 -20.84 -5.28 -32.61
C PRO A 177 -19.32 -5.10 -32.67
N PRO A 178 -18.73 -4.75 -33.83
CA PRO A 178 -17.29 -4.63 -33.98
C PRO A 178 -16.73 -3.59 -33.01
N ARG A 179 -15.92 -4.04 -32.05
CA ARG A 179 -15.25 -3.15 -31.08
C ARG A 179 -13.98 -2.58 -31.70
N VAL A 180 -14.04 -1.35 -32.21
CA VAL A 180 -12.82 -0.64 -32.64
C VAL A 180 -12.03 -0.16 -31.41
N CYS A 181 -11.04 -0.94 -30.98
CA CYS A 181 -10.11 -0.58 -29.90
C CYS A 181 -9.06 0.46 -30.37
N ARG A 182 -9.45 1.72 -30.57
CA ARG A 182 -8.49 2.80 -30.97
C ARG A 182 -7.36 3.06 -29.95
N ARG A 183 -7.49 2.58 -28.70
CA ARG A 183 -6.52 2.85 -27.62
C ARG A 183 -5.31 1.93 -27.61
N LEU A 184 -5.41 0.72 -28.17
CA LEU A 184 -4.28 -0.22 -28.28
C LEU A 184 -3.46 -0.01 -29.56
N GLN A 185 -4.09 0.50 -30.63
CA GLN A 185 -3.44 0.74 -31.92
C GLN A 185 -2.39 1.87 -31.90
N LEU A 186 -2.48 2.81 -30.95
CA LEU A 186 -1.51 3.90 -30.82
C LEU A 186 -0.27 3.54 -29.98
N LEU A 187 -0.34 2.47 -29.17
CA LEU A 187 0.75 2.07 -28.26
C LEU A 187 1.63 0.95 -28.81
N ARG A 188 1.12 0.17 -29.77
CA ARG A 188 1.89 -0.84 -30.50
C ARG A 188 1.63 -0.60 -31.97
N ARG A 189 2.68 -0.27 -32.72
CA ARG A 189 2.66 -0.10 -34.18
C ARG A 189 2.29 -1.44 -34.83
N TRP A 190 1.00 -1.79 -34.80
CA TRP A 190 0.44 -3.07 -35.24
C TRP A 190 -0.08 -2.92 -36.68
N SER A 191 0.48 -3.69 -37.63
CA SER A 191 -0.05 -3.77 -38.98
C SER A 191 -1.21 -4.77 -39.02
N HIS A 192 -2.17 -4.54 -39.91
CA HIS A 192 -3.37 -5.36 -40.07
C HIS A 192 -3.08 -6.83 -40.45
N GLU A 193 -1.87 -7.16 -40.91
CA GLU A 193 -1.52 -8.51 -41.39
C GLU A 193 -1.31 -9.55 -40.28
N GLN A 194 -1.09 -9.14 -39.02
CA GLN A 194 -0.85 -10.09 -37.91
C GLN A 194 -2.14 -10.53 -37.19
N ALA A 195 -3.31 -10.03 -37.60
CA ALA A 195 -4.58 -10.34 -36.93
C ALA A 195 -5.15 -11.72 -37.33
N ASP A 196 -4.90 -12.18 -38.56
CA ASP A 196 -5.50 -13.42 -39.07
C ASP A 196 -4.83 -14.70 -38.53
N GLU A 197 -3.61 -14.62 -37.99
CA GLU A 197 -2.90 -15.79 -37.45
C GLU A 197 -3.27 -16.16 -36.00
N GLN A 198 -3.96 -15.30 -35.25
CA GLN A 198 -4.29 -15.56 -33.84
C GLN A 198 -5.74 -15.99 -33.59
N GLN A 199 -6.58 -16.07 -34.63
CA GLN A 199 -7.96 -16.58 -34.48
C GLN A 199 -8.08 -18.11 -34.54
N VAL A 200 -6.98 -18.83 -34.73
CA VAL A 200 -6.94 -20.28 -34.55
C VAL A 200 -6.27 -20.60 -33.22
N PHE A 201 -7.08 -20.71 -32.17
CA PHE A 201 -6.73 -21.52 -31.01
C PHE A 201 -7.85 -22.53 -30.77
N SER A 202 -7.44 -23.80 -30.78
CA SER A 202 -8.14 -25.02 -30.40
C SER A 202 -8.98 -24.90 -29.12
#